data_AF-A0A7C1CJ30-F1
#
_entry.id   AF-A0A7C1CJ30-F1
#
_cell.length_a   1.000
_cell.length_b   1.000
_cell.length_c   1.000
_cell.angle_alpha   90.00
_cell.angle_beta   90.00
_cell.angle_gamma   90.00
#
_symmetry.space_group_name_H-M   'P 1'
#
loop_
_entity.id
_entity.type
_entity.pdbx_description
1 polymer ?
#
loop_
_entity_poly.entity_id
_entity_poly.type
_entity_poly.pdbx_seq_one_letter_code
_entity_poly.pdbx_strand_id
1 'polypeptide(L)'
;MTSSDYLLTPAEKRFRLWMWLSFWMYTLGIPLFLLLGRQVAALLNGLPRTLLQLPPYPAAGSGMEVAFWQILGVSLMGILGVLCLYIARDVRRYGPAINALLCAKFISTVCYAFLFLGSGNLAYLVAVLTDGFIFTFSWTLWFLASPADNVLDEWETQVLTAAGETVLPRGGAFPEGYADARERCLADLKRFLGAQAPLEIAGSRLMLRALDLMPLCLLRFRRFHKMTQEERVAYFEGLERSRISPLRLMAIAVKLYVVMPFFNISEPQATMAENNAAHPCDM
;
A
#
# COMPACT_ATOMS: atom_id res chain seq x y z
N MET A 1 -16.45 24.65 -13.83
CA MET A 1 -17.41 23.54 -13.93
C MET A 1 -17.45 23.09 -15.39
N THR A 2 -16.57 22.15 -15.71
CA THR A 2 -16.40 21.34 -16.93
C THR A 2 -15.24 20.43 -16.52
N SER A 3 -15.23 19.11 -16.66
CA SER A 3 -15.75 18.21 -17.67
C SER A 3 -15.65 16.79 -17.06
N SER A 4 -16.64 15.94 -17.32
CA SER A 4 -16.63 14.49 -17.02
C SER A 4 -16.46 14.13 -15.53
N ASP A 5 -17.58 14.04 -14.80
CA ASP A 5 -17.66 13.17 -13.61
C ASP A 5 -17.38 11.73 -14.07
N TYR A 6 -16.10 11.35 -14.14
CA TYR A 6 -15.71 9.95 -14.12
C TYR A 6 -16.31 9.38 -12.85
N LEU A 7 -17.32 8.53 -13.02
CA LEU A 7 -18.05 7.93 -11.91
C LEU A 7 -17.05 7.21 -11.02
N LEU A 8 -16.76 7.79 -9.85
CA LEU A 8 -15.87 7.18 -8.86
C LEU A 8 -16.38 5.78 -8.54
N THR A 9 -15.46 4.83 -8.47
CA THR A 9 -15.77 3.47 -8.04
C THR A 9 -16.33 3.47 -6.61
N PRO A 10 -17.06 2.42 -6.19
CA PRO A 10 -17.53 2.31 -4.81
C PRO A 10 -16.41 2.42 -3.77
N ALA A 11 -15.21 1.90 -4.07
CA ALA A 11 -14.04 2.00 -3.19
C ALA A 11 -13.53 3.44 -3.09
N GLU A 12 -13.41 4.15 -4.21
CA GLU A 12 -13.02 5.56 -4.24
C GLU A 12 -14.04 6.44 -3.49
N LYS A 13 -15.34 6.17 -3.62
CA LYS A 13 -16.39 6.88 -2.88
C LYS A 13 -16.25 6.69 -1.37
N ARG A 14 -15.98 5.48 -0.89
CA ARG A 14 -15.76 5.18 0.53
C ARG A 14 -14.51 5.88 1.05
N PHE A 15 -13.40 5.81 0.31
CA PHE A 15 -12.18 6.52 0.66
C PHE A 15 -12.39 8.04 0.71
N ARG A 16 -13.11 8.60 -0.28
CA ARG A 16 -13.49 10.02 -0.31
C ARG A 16 -14.33 10.44 0.89
N LEU A 17 -15.32 9.62 1.28
CA LEU A 17 -16.13 9.87 2.47
C LEU A 17 -15.26 9.89 3.73
N TRP A 18 -14.33 8.94 3.85
CA TRP A 18 -13.37 8.90 4.95
C TRP A 18 -12.45 10.13 4.99
N MET A 19 -12.03 10.65 3.84
CA MET A 19 -11.25 11.89 3.76
C MET A 19 -12.05 13.12 4.19
N TRP A 20 -13.35 13.19 3.85
CA TRP A 20 -14.25 14.22 4.38
C TRP A 20 -14.41 14.13 5.90
N LEU A 21 -14.59 12.92 6.42
CA LEU A 21 -14.66 12.69 7.87
C LEU A 21 -13.36 13.12 8.56
N SER A 22 -12.21 12.75 7.98
CA SER A 22 -10.88 13.10 8.50
C SER A 22 -10.66 14.62 8.48
N PHE A 23 -11.09 15.31 7.43
CA PHE A 23 -11.07 16.77 7.37
C PHE A 23 -11.82 17.38 8.56
N TRP A 24 -13.08 17.00 8.76
CA TRP A 24 -13.87 17.49 9.88
C TRP A 24 -13.27 17.13 11.24
N MET A 25 -12.76 15.91 11.39
CA MET A 25 -12.07 15.46 12.59
C MET A 25 -10.88 16.35 12.93
N TYR A 26 -10.00 16.66 11.97
CA TYR A 26 -8.87 17.55 12.21
C TYR A 26 -9.31 19.00 12.44
N THR A 27 -10.27 19.51 11.67
CA THR A 27 -10.76 20.89 11.82
C THR A 27 -11.44 21.12 13.17
N LEU A 28 -12.26 20.18 13.63
CA LEU A 28 -12.90 20.24 14.95
C LEU A 28 -11.93 19.89 16.09
N GLY A 29 -10.90 19.08 15.80
CA GLY A 29 -9.83 18.76 16.73
C GLY A 29 -8.99 19.97 17.13
N ILE A 30 -8.80 20.94 16.23
CA ILE A 30 -8.04 22.18 16.50
C ILE A 30 -8.57 22.97 17.71
N PRO A 31 -9.84 23.44 17.73
CA PRO A 31 -10.37 24.17 18.89
C PRO A 31 -10.44 23.30 20.13
N LEU A 32 -10.76 22.00 19.98
CA LEU A 32 -10.79 21.06 21.11
C LEU A 32 -9.41 20.92 21.76
N PHE A 33 -8.34 20.80 20.96
CA PHE A 33 -6.97 20.65 21.45
C PHE A 33 -6.46 21.94 22.10
N LEU A 34 -6.80 23.09 21.55
CA LEU A 34 -6.46 24.40 22.13
C LEU A 34 -7.13 24.63 23.48
N LEU A 35 -8.42 24.31 23.61
CA LEU A 35 -9.22 24.61 24.80
C LEU A 35 -9.15 23.51 25.86
N LEU A 36 -9.14 22.25 25.45
CA LEU A 36 -9.30 21.07 26.32
C LEU A 36 -8.06 20.18 26.39
N GLY A 37 -6.98 20.47 25.66
CA GLY A 37 -5.77 19.63 25.65
C GLY A 37 -5.19 19.36 27.04
N ARG A 38 -5.25 20.36 27.94
CA ARG A 38 -4.82 20.21 29.34
C ARG A 38 -5.72 19.26 30.15
N GLN A 39 -7.02 19.26 29.86
CA GLN A 39 -7.99 18.40 30.55
C GLN A 39 -7.83 16.95 30.13
N VAL A 40 -7.47 16.68 28.87
CA VAL A 40 -7.17 15.32 28.38
C VAL A 40 -5.97 14.72 29.10
N ALA A 41 -4.89 15.48 29.30
CA ALA A 41 -3.74 15.02 30.08
C ALA A 41 -4.09 14.74 31.55
N ALA A 42 -4.91 15.60 32.17
CA ALA A 42 -5.40 15.40 33.53
C ALA A 42 -6.29 14.15 33.66
N LEU A 43 -7.16 13.88 32.68
CA LEU A 43 -7.99 12.68 32.63
C LEU A 43 -7.14 11.40 32.56
N LEU A 44 -6.13 11.37 31.68
CA LEU A 44 -5.25 10.21 31.51
C LEU A 44 -4.45 9.91 32.79
N ASN A 45 -4.00 10.94 33.50
CA ASN A 45 -3.32 10.81 34.78
C ASN A 45 -4.25 10.42 35.95
N GLY A 46 -5.57 10.61 35.79
CA GLY A 46 -6.59 10.25 36.78
C GLY A 46 -7.11 8.82 36.66
N LEU A 47 -6.70 8.05 35.65
CA LEU A 47 -7.12 6.66 35.50
C LEU A 47 -6.60 5.80 36.66
N PRO A 48 -7.45 4.93 37.26
CA PRO A 48 -7.10 4.24 38.48
C PRO A 48 -5.89 3.31 38.30
N ARG A 49 -4.91 3.44 39.20
CA ARG A 49 -3.65 2.66 39.22
C ARG A 49 -3.85 1.14 39.29
N THR A 50 -5.06 0.69 39.60
CA THR A 50 -5.45 -0.73 39.60
C THR A 50 -5.58 -1.33 38.20
N LEU A 51 -5.78 -0.52 37.16
CA LEU A 51 -5.89 -1.00 35.77
C LEU A 51 -4.53 -1.08 35.06
N LEU A 52 -3.59 -0.15 35.32
CA LEU A 52 -2.23 -0.17 34.74
C LEU A 52 -1.22 0.48 35.70
N GLN A 53 -0.13 -0.24 36.05
CA GLN A 53 1.00 0.28 36.82
C GLN A 53 1.97 1.10 35.95
N LEU A 54 1.45 2.05 35.16
CA LEU A 54 2.26 2.84 34.24
C LEU A 54 2.58 4.23 34.81
N PRO A 55 3.76 4.79 34.50
CA PRO A 55 4.16 6.10 35.00
C PRO A 55 3.21 7.20 34.47
N PRO A 56 2.92 8.23 35.28
CA PRO A 56 2.05 9.33 34.87
C PRO A 56 2.66 10.10 33.70
N TYR A 57 1.80 10.67 32.86
CA TYR A 57 2.23 11.64 31.85
C TYR A 57 2.79 12.87 32.55
N PRO A 58 4.05 13.26 32.27
CA PRO A 58 4.65 14.43 32.91
C PRO A 58 3.75 15.63 32.66
N ALA A 59 3.52 16.44 33.70
CA ALA A 59 2.86 17.72 33.51
C ALA A 59 3.64 18.48 32.44
N ALA A 60 2.96 18.91 31.37
CA ALA A 60 3.59 19.71 30.32
C ALA A 60 4.36 20.85 31.01
N GLY A 61 5.65 21.02 30.67
CA GLY A 61 6.53 22.00 31.29
C GLY A 61 5.88 23.38 31.37
N SER A 62 6.21 24.23 32.34
CA SER A 62 5.51 25.52 32.49
C SER A 62 5.90 26.52 31.38
N GLY A 63 4.94 27.35 30.96
CA GLY A 63 5.21 28.50 30.09
C GLY A 63 5.37 28.19 28.60
N MET A 64 6.53 28.54 28.04
CA MET A 64 6.79 28.62 26.59
C MET A 64 6.77 27.25 25.89
N GLU A 65 7.16 26.18 26.59
CA GLU A 65 7.20 24.82 26.05
C GLU A 65 5.79 24.30 25.69
N VAL A 66 4.78 24.52 26.55
CA VAL A 66 3.40 24.13 26.25
C VAL A 66 2.88 24.87 25.02
N ALA A 67 3.11 26.17 24.96
CA ALA A 67 2.66 26.99 23.85
C ALA A 67 3.29 26.54 22.54
N PHE A 68 4.59 26.20 22.56
CA PHE A 68 5.30 25.66 21.41
C PHE A 68 4.66 24.36 20.90
N TRP A 69 4.46 23.37 21.77
CA TRP A 69 3.85 22.08 21.39
C TRP A 69 2.39 22.22 20.97
N GLN A 70 1.63 23.14 21.57
CA GLN A 70 0.26 23.44 21.17
C GLN A 70 0.21 24.04 19.76
N ILE A 71 1.03 25.05 19.46
CA ILE A 71 1.11 25.67 18.14
C ILE A 71 1.57 24.65 17.10
N LEU A 72 2.57 23.82 17.43
CA LEU A 72 3.05 22.77 16.54
C LEU A 72 1.94 21.74 16.25
N GLY A 73 1.25 21.25 17.28
CA GLY A 73 0.13 20.32 17.13
C GLY A 73 -1.00 20.87 16.26
N VAL A 74 -1.41 22.12 16.52
CA VAL A 74 -2.46 22.79 15.74
C VAL A 74 -2.05 23.03 14.30
N SER A 75 -0.82 23.48 14.05
CA SER A 75 -0.33 23.71 12.68
C SER A 75 -0.29 22.40 11.88
N LEU A 76 0.17 21.30 12.48
CA LEU A 76 0.15 19.97 11.85
C LEU A 76 -1.28 19.47 11.59
N MET A 77 -2.20 19.61 12.55
CA MET A 77 -3.61 19.28 12.34
C MET A 77 -4.24 20.11 11.22
N GLY A 78 -3.90 21.40 11.12
CA GLY A 78 -4.34 22.28 10.05
C GLY A 78 -3.86 21.81 8.68
N ILE A 79 -2.57 21.48 8.55
CA ILE A 79 -2.00 20.95 7.29
C ILE A 79 -2.67 19.63 6.92
N LEU A 80 -2.85 18.70 7.87
CA LEU A 80 -3.53 17.43 7.64
C LEU A 80 -4.99 17.62 7.22
N GLY A 81 -5.71 18.54 7.84
CA GLY A 81 -7.08 18.90 7.46
C GLY A 81 -7.13 19.41 6.02
N VAL A 82 -6.27 20.37 5.66
CA VAL A 82 -6.20 20.90 4.29
C VAL A 82 -5.85 19.80 3.28
N LEU A 83 -4.91 18.92 3.61
CA LEU A 83 -4.55 17.78 2.77
C LEU A 83 -5.75 16.85 2.54
N CYS A 84 -6.47 16.50 3.61
CA CYS A 84 -7.69 15.70 3.54
C CYS A 84 -8.78 16.39 2.70
N LEU A 85 -8.93 17.70 2.78
CA LEU A 85 -9.88 18.47 1.97
C LEU A 85 -9.55 18.38 0.47
N TYR A 86 -8.28 18.57 0.08
CA TYR A 86 -7.88 18.46 -1.32
C TYR A 86 -8.08 17.04 -1.84
N ILE A 87 -7.67 16.03 -1.09
CA ILE A 87 -7.89 14.62 -1.45
C ILE A 87 -9.39 14.31 -1.55
N ALA A 88 -10.22 14.81 -0.63
CA ALA A 88 -11.67 14.60 -0.64
C ALA A 88 -12.40 15.28 -1.82
N ARG A 89 -11.81 16.34 -2.38
CA ARG A 89 -12.31 17.00 -3.59
C ARG A 89 -11.96 16.20 -4.85
N ASP A 90 -10.75 15.65 -4.93
CA ASP A 90 -10.30 14.87 -6.08
C ASP A 90 -9.29 13.79 -5.68
N VAL A 91 -9.79 12.57 -5.46
CA VAL A 91 -8.98 11.44 -4.99
C VAL A 91 -7.93 11.03 -6.04
N ARG A 92 -8.30 11.08 -7.33
CA ARG A 92 -7.42 10.63 -8.43
C ARG A 92 -6.28 11.61 -8.64
N ARG A 93 -6.57 12.92 -8.69
CA ARG A 93 -5.55 13.96 -8.89
C ARG A 93 -4.56 14.04 -7.73
N TYR A 94 -5.04 13.88 -6.50
CA TYR A 94 -4.21 14.00 -5.30
C TYR A 94 -3.70 12.66 -4.78
N GLY A 95 -3.69 11.60 -5.61
CA GLY A 95 -3.14 10.28 -5.27
C GLY A 95 -1.75 10.31 -4.60
N PRO A 96 -0.76 11.07 -5.11
CA PRO A 96 0.56 11.17 -4.48
C PRO A 96 0.51 11.76 -3.06
N ALA A 97 -0.40 12.70 -2.80
CA ALA A 97 -0.58 13.32 -1.50
C ALA A 97 -1.13 12.34 -0.45
N ILE A 98 -1.91 11.33 -0.87
CA ILE A 98 -2.39 10.25 0.01
C ILE A 98 -1.21 9.44 0.55
N ASN A 99 -0.23 9.11 -0.30
CA ASN A 99 0.96 8.39 0.16
C ASN A 99 1.77 9.21 1.16
N ALA A 100 1.88 10.53 0.99
CA ALA A 100 2.52 11.41 1.96
C ALA A 100 1.75 11.45 3.30
N LEU A 101 0.41 11.53 3.26
CA LEU A 101 -0.45 11.47 4.44
C LEU A 101 -0.25 10.15 5.21
N LEU A 102 -0.29 9.02 4.50
CA LEU A 102 -0.09 7.70 5.07
C LEU A 102 1.31 7.55 5.68
N CYS A 103 2.35 8.05 4.99
CA CYS A 103 3.72 8.05 5.50
C CYS A 103 3.84 8.85 6.80
N ALA A 104 3.26 10.05 6.85
CA ALA A 104 3.26 10.87 8.07
C ALA A 104 2.58 10.17 9.25
N LYS A 105 1.44 9.49 9.01
CA LYS A 105 0.73 8.72 10.04
C LYS A 105 1.45 7.45 10.46
N PHE A 106 2.11 6.77 9.52
CA PHE A 106 2.97 5.64 9.84
C PHE A 106 4.15 6.06 10.72
N ILE A 107 4.89 7.10 10.33
CA ILE A 107 6.07 7.58 11.07
C ILE A 107 5.69 8.01 12.49
N SER A 108 4.63 8.81 12.64
CA SER A 108 4.14 9.21 13.97
C SER A 108 3.75 8.01 14.84
N THR A 109 3.03 7.04 14.28
CA THR A 109 2.69 5.79 15.00
C THR A 109 3.93 5.06 15.48
N VAL A 110 4.95 4.91 14.62
CA VAL A 110 6.23 4.27 14.96
C VAL A 110 6.97 5.04 16.06
N CYS A 111 7.08 6.36 15.93
CA CYS A 111 7.72 7.21 16.94
C CYS A 111 7.02 7.09 18.30
N TYR A 112 5.69 7.16 18.34
CA TYR A 112 4.94 6.98 19.58
C TYR A 112 5.08 5.57 20.15
N ALA A 113 5.18 4.54 19.31
CA ALA A 113 5.40 3.17 19.76
C ALA A 113 6.78 3.03 20.43
N PHE A 114 7.84 3.58 19.84
CA PHE A 114 9.16 3.60 20.46
C PHE A 114 9.18 4.38 21.78
N LEU A 115 8.53 5.55 21.83
CA LEU A 115 8.42 6.33 23.07
C LEU A 115 7.63 5.57 24.15
N PHE A 116 6.56 4.86 23.78
CA PHE A 116 5.81 4.01 24.70
C PHE A 116 6.68 2.86 25.22
N LEU A 117 7.38 2.13 24.35
CA LEU A 117 8.26 1.03 24.76
C LEU A 117 9.42 1.50 25.64
N GLY A 118 9.94 2.71 25.41
CA GLY A 118 11.04 3.27 26.20
C GLY A 118 10.63 3.88 27.54
N SER A 119 9.42 4.47 27.63
CA SER A 119 8.98 5.20 28.83
C SER A 119 7.82 4.57 29.59
N GLY A 120 7.11 3.61 28.99
CA GLY A 120 5.88 3.02 29.53
C GLY A 120 4.69 4.01 29.58
N ASN A 121 4.77 5.18 28.97
CA ASN A 121 3.77 6.23 29.21
C ASN A 121 2.46 6.01 28.43
N LEU A 122 1.33 5.97 29.14
CA LEU A 122 0.00 5.77 28.56
C LEU A 122 -0.39 6.78 27.47
N ALA A 123 0.07 8.03 27.56
CA ALA A 123 -0.25 9.03 26.54
C ALA A 123 0.30 8.64 25.15
N TYR A 124 1.49 8.03 25.12
CA TYR A 124 2.07 7.53 23.87
C TYR A 124 1.31 6.33 23.35
N LEU A 125 0.79 5.45 24.20
CA LEU A 125 -0.07 4.35 23.77
C LEU A 125 -1.38 4.87 23.15
N VAL A 126 -2.02 5.87 23.76
CA VAL A 126 -3.21 6.53 23.19
C VAL A 126 -2.89 7.11 21.81
N ALA A 127 -1.72 7.73 21.65
CA ALA A 127 -1.27 8.26 20.38
C ALA A 127 -1.02 7.15 19.33
N VAL A 128 -0.39 6.03 19.71
CA VAL A 128 -0.23 4.84 18.85
C VAL A 128 -1.57 4.31 18.39
N LEU A 129 -2.54 4.17 19.31
CA LEU A 129 -3.85 3.64 18.97
C LEU A 129 -4.62 4.59 18.05
N THR A 130 -4.52 5.90 18.29
CA THR A 130 -5.22 6.92 17.49
C THR A 130 -4.60 7.05 16.10
N ASP A 131 -3.31 7.37 16.00
CA ASP A 131 -2.62 7.55 14.72
C ASP A 131 -2.46 6.23 13.97
N GLY A 132 -2.25 5.12 14.67
CA GLY A 132 -2.16 3.79 14.09
C GLY A 132 -3.49 3.31 13.50
N PHE A 133 -4.61 3.57 14.18
CA PHE A 133 -5.93 3.30 13.62
C PHE A 133 -6.21 4.16 12.39
N ILE A 134 -5.95 5.47 12.47
CA ILE A 134 -6.11 6.37 11.32
C ILE A 134 -5.24 5.91 10.15
N PHE A 135 -3.99 5.55 10.40
CA PHE A 135 -3.07 5.02 9.38
C PHE A 135 -3.61 3.75 8.74
N THR A 136 -3.87 2.71 9.54
CA THR A 136 -4.29 1.39 9.05
C THR A 136 -5.60 1.48 8.29
N PHE A 137 -6.59 2.17 8.83
CA PHE A 137 -7.89 2.33 8.19
C PHE A 137 -7.79 3.14 6.89
N SER A 138 -7.04 4.25 6.88
CA SER A 138 -6.79 5.04 5.67
C SER A 138 -6.03 4.23 4.63
N TRP A 139 -5.02 3.47 5.05
CA TRP A 139 -4.22 2.63 4.16
C TRP A 139 -5.07 1.53 3.54
N THR A 140 -5.92 0.85 4.30
CA THR A 140 -6.81 -0.20 3.78
C THR A 140 -7.79 0.38 2.76
N LEU A 141 -8.45 1.49 3.07
CA LEU A 141 -9.38 2.12 2.14
C LEU A 141 -8.67 2.62 0.88
N TRP A 142 -7.47 3.21 1.01
CA TRP A 142 -6.68 3.63 -0.14
C TRP A 142 -6.20 2.44 -0.97
N PHE A 143 -5.73 1.38 -0.32
CA PHE A 143 -5.29 0.16 -0.99
C PHE A 143 -6.40 -0.41 -1.86
N LEU A 144 -7.65 -0.43 -1.37
CA LEU A 144 -8.81 -0.88 -2.14
C LEU A 144 -9.20 0.11 -3.25
N ALA A 145 -8.96 1.42 -3.09
CA ALA A 145 -9.32 2.45 -4.04
C ALA A 145 -8.24 2.74 -5.12
N SER A 146 -6.96 2.44 -4.83
CA SER A 146 -5.83 2.82 -5.69
C SER A 146 -5.81 2.24 -7.11
N PRO A 147 -6.37 1.05 -7.42
CA PRO A 147 -6.36 0.57 -8.80
C PRO A 147 -7.48 1.25 -9.62
N ALA A 148 -8.37 2.03 -8.99
CA ALA A 148 -9.51 2.71 -9.60
C ALA A 148 -10.36 1.74 -10.42
N ASP A 149 -10.52 2.00 -11.73
CA ASP A 149 -11.28 1.15 -12.65
C ASP A 149 -10.48 -0.07 -13.14
N ASN A 150 -9.21 -0.20 -12.75
CA ASN A 150 -8.36 -1.33 -13.11
C ASN A 150 -8.38 -2.41 -12.02
N VAL A 151 -8.00 -3.64 -12.41
CA VAL A 151 -7.83 -4.76 -11.47
C VAL A 151 -6.48 -4.69 -10.75
N LEU A 152 -5.44 -4.21 -11.45
CA LEU A 152 -4.08 -4.00 -10.92
C LEU A 152 -3.66 -2.56 -11.19
N ASP A 153 -2.90 -1.97 -10.26
CA ASP A 153 -2.26 -0.68 -10.50
C ASP A 153 -0.97 -0.80 -11.34
N GLU A 154 -0.38 0.35 -11.67
CA GLU A 154 0.83 0.40 -12.49
C GLU A 154 2.02 -0.29 -11.80
N TRP A 155 2.16 -0.12 -10.49
CA TRP A 155 3.24 -0.73 -9.72
C TRP A 155 3.09 -2.26 -9.71
N GLU A 156 1.91 -2.77 -9.39
CA GLU A 156 1.60 -4.20 -9.40
C GLU A 156 1.82 -4.81 -10.80
N THR A 157 1.48 -4.07 -11.86
CA THR A 157 1.73 -4.47 -13.25
C THR A 157 3.23 -4.55 -13.58
N GLN A 158 4.04 -3.61 -13.07
CA GLN A 158 5.51 -3.64 -13.24
C GLN A 158 6.13 -4.83 -12.51
N VAL A 159 5.69 -5.12 -11.28
CA VAL A 159 6.17 -6.27 -10.50
C VAL A 159 5.84 -7.58 -11.19
N LEU A 160 4.61 -7.72 -11.67
CA LEU A 160 4.17 -8.89 -12.41
C LEU A 160 4.95 -9.06 -13.73
N THR A 161 5.16 -7.97 -14.47
CA THR A 161 6.00 -8.00 -15.69
C THR A 161 7.41 -8.47 -15.35
N ALA A 162 8.00 -7.94 -14.27
CA ALA A 162 9.33 -8.32 -13.85
C ALA A 162 9.41 -9.79 -13.41
N ALA A 163 8.37 -10.31 -12.75
CA ALA A 163 8.27 -11.73 -12.44
C ALA A 163 8.14 -12.57 -13.72
N GLY A 164 7.34 -12.10 -14.67
CA GLY A 164 7.15 -12.66 -16.00
C GLY A 164 8.45 -12.96 -16.73
N GLU A 165 9.24 -11.90 -16.95
CA GLU A 165 10.55 -11.96 -17.61
C GLU A 165 11.56 -12.83 -16.87
N THR A 166 11.42 -12.96 -15.55
CA THR A 166 12.31 -13.78 -14.73
C THR A 166 12.00 -15.26 -14.89
N VAL A 167 10.71 -15.63 -14.87
CA VAL A 167 10.25 -17.02 -14.93
C VAL A 167 10.28 -17.56 -16.36
N LEU A 168 9.99 -16.71 -17.35
CA LEU A 168 9.92 -17.08 -18.76
C LEU A 168 10.82 -16.13 -19.60
N PRO A 169 12.15 -16.27 -19.51
CA PRO A 169 13.07 -15.47 -20.32
C PRO A 169 13.01 -15.88 -21.81
N ARG A 170 13.39 -14.94 -22.69
CA ARG A 170 13.56 -15.23 -24.13
C ARG A 170 14.58 -16.33 -24.36
N GLY A 171 14.30 -17.24 -25.29
CA GLY A 171 15.17 -18.39 -25.56
C GLY A 171 15.23 -19.43 -24.43
N GLY A 172 14.33 -19.34 -23.45
CA GLY A 172 14.17 -20.31 -22.38
C GLY A 172 13.25 -21.47 -22.79
N ALA A 173 12.38 -21.91 -21.86
CA ALA A 173 11.43 -23.00 -22.11
C ALA A 173 10.41 -22.69 -23.23
N PHE A 174 10.15 -21.40 -23.50
CA PHE A 174 9.33 -20.93 -24.61
C PHE A 174 10.16 -19.99 -25.48
N PRO A 175 10.16 -20.16 -26.82
CA PRO A 175 10.96 -19.32 -27.73
C PRO A 175 10.64 -17.83 -27.60
N GLU A 176 9.35 -17.49 -27.56
CA GLU A 176 8.85 -16.10 -27.50
C GLU A 176 9.11 -15.43 -26.12
N GLY A 177 9.31 -16.18 -25.02
CA GLY A 177 9.49 -15.59 -23.69
C GLY A 177 8.35 -14.63 -23.24
N TYR A 178 8.43 -14.12 -22.00
CA TYR A 178 7.39 -13.22 -21.46
C TYR A 178 7.38 -11.84 -22.11
N ALA A 179 8.57 -11.34 -22.49
CA ALA A 179 8.70 -10.00 -23.03
C ALA A 179 7.91 -9.82 -24.35
N ASP A 180 7.88 -10.84 -25.21
CA ASP A 180 7.16 -10.77 -26.49
C ASP A 180 5.66 -11.05 -26.34
N ALA A 181 5.25 -11.85 -25.34
CA ALA A 181 3.84 -12.14 -25.07
C ALA A 181 3.19 -11.19 -24.03
N ARG A 182 3.92 -10.16 -23.56
CA ARG A 182 3.56 -9.34 -22.38
C ARG A 182 2.13 -8.81 -22.43
N GLU A 183 1.74 -8.15 -23.53
CA GLU A 183 0.43 -7.51 -23.63
C GLU A 183 -0.71 -8.51 -23.52
N ARG A 184 -0.59 -9.65 -24.21
CA ARG A 184 -1.53 -10.76 -24.17
C ARG A 184 -1.60 -11.37 -22.77
N CYS A 185 -0.45 -11.69 -22.16
CA CYS A 185 -0.39 -12.28 -20.83
C CYS A 185 -1.02 -11.37 -19.75
N LEU A 186 -0.75 -10.06 -19.83
CA LEU A 186 -1.35 -9.08 -18.92
C LEU A 186 -2.86 -8.95 -19.14
N ALA A 187 -3.33 -8.98 -20.40
CA ALA A 187 -4.77 -8.92 -20.70
C ALA A 187 -5.51 -10.13 -20.15
N ASP A 188 -4.99 -11.34 -20.36
CA ASP A 188 -5.60 -12.57 -19.87
C ASP A 188 -5.55 -12.67 -18.34
N LEU A 189 -4.46 -12.25 -17.71
CA LEU A 189 -4.42 -12.21 -16.25
C LEU A 189 -5.40 -11.18 -15.69
N LYS A 190 -5.52 -10.00 -16.30
CA LYS A 190 -6.52 -9.00 -15.86
C LYS A 190 -7.95 -9.54 -15.98
N ARG A 191 -8.25 -10.32 -17.03
CA ARG A 191 -9.54 -11.02 -17.16
C ARG A 191 -9.74 -12.06 -16.07
N PHE A 192 -8.72 -12.89 -15.82
CA PHE A 192 -8.75 -13.91 -14.78
C PHE A 192 -8.97 -13.30 -13.38
N LEU A 193 -8.17 -12.30 -13.02
CA LEU A 193 -8.32 -11.58 -11.75
C LEU A 193 -9.65 -10.81 -11.68
N GLY A 194 -10.12 -10.26 -12.81
CA GLY A 194 -11.41 -9.56 -12.88
C GLY A 194 -12.63 -10.48 -12.64
N ALA A 195 -12.48 -11.79 -12.84
CA ALA A 195 -13.51 -12.78 -12.53
C ALA A 195 -13.52 -13.23 -11.07
N GLN A 196 -12.52 -12.85 -10.27
CA GLN A 196 -12.38 -13.23 -8.87
C GLN A 196 -13.19 -12.34 -7.93
N ALA A 197 -13.38 -12.81 -6.69
CA ALA A 197 -14.00 -11.99 -5.65
C ALA A 197 -13.10 -10.79 -5.29
N PRO A 198 -13.66 -9.63 -4.87
CA PRO A 198 -12.87 -8.45 -4.53
C PRO A 198 -11.79 -8.69 -3.47
N LEU A 199 -12.05 -9.62 -2.53
CA LEU A 199 -11.08 -10.00 -1.50
C LEU A 199 -9.88 -10.78 -2.07
N GLU A 200 -10.11 -11.64 -3.06
CA GLU A 200 -9.07 -12.42 -3.74
C GLU A 200 -8.19 -11.52 -4.61
N ILE A 201 -8.79 -10.54 -5.28
CA ILE A 201 -8.06 -9.48 -6.00
C ILE A 201 -7.18 -8.71 -5.02
N ALA A 202 -7.73 -8.27 -3.89
CA ALA A 202 -6.98 -7.57 -2.85
C ALA A 202 -5.82 -8.42 -2.31
N GLY A 203 -6.03 -9.73 -2.10
CA GLY A 203 -4.99 -10.67 -1.72
C GLY A 203 -3.88 -10.81 -2.77
N SER A 204 -4.25 -10.92 -4.04
CA SER A 204 -3.30 -11.00 -5.17
C SER A 204 -2.45 -9.72 -5.28
N ARG A 205 -3.07 -8.56 -5.11
CA ARG A 205 -2.37 -7.27 -5.10
C ARG A 205 -1.41 -7.14 -3.91
N LEU A 206 -1.85 -7.56 -2.73
CA LEU A 206 -1.02 -7.57 -1.53
C LEU A 206 0.20 -8.49 -1.72
N MET A 207 -0.02 -9.65 -2.32
CA MET A 207 1.03 -10.60 -2.66
C MET A 207 2.07 -10.00 -3.61
N LEU A 208 1.66 -9.31 -4.68
CA LEU A 208 2.57 -8.63 -5.60
C LEU A 208 3.39 -7.53 -4.90
N ARG A 209 2.74 -6.70 -4.07
CA ARG A 209 3.46 -5.67 -3.30
C ARG A 209 4.41 -6.26 -2.27
N ALA A 210 4.03 -7.37 -1.63
CA ALA A 210 4.89 -8.09 -0.70
C ALA A 210 6.12 -8.66 -1.40
N LEU A 211 5.96 -9.26 -2.58
CA LEU A 211 7.09 -9.71 -3.41
C LEU A 211 8.06 -8.57 -3.71
N ASP A 212 7.54 -7.38 -4.01
CA ASP A 212 8.39 -6.24 -4.39
C ASP A 212 9.14 -5.58 -3.23
N LEU A 213 8.49 -5.50 -2.07
CA LEU A 213 9.01 -4.83 -0.88
C LEU A 213 9.83 -5.74 0.02
N MET A 214 9.58 -7.06 0.01
CA MET A 214 10.29 -8.03 0.85
C MET A 214 11.82 -7.96 0.73
N PRO A 215 12.44 -7.72 -0.43
CA PRO A 215 13.89 -7.53 -0.50
C PRO A 215 14.43 -6.43 0.42
N LEU A 216 13.68 -5.33 0.58
CA LEU A 216 14.07 -4.22 1.46
C LEU A 216 14.13 -4.67 2.92
N CYS A 217 13.20 -5.52 3.35
CA CYS A 217 13.20 -6.11 4.69
C CYS A 217 14.36 -7.10 4.91
N LEU A 218 14.87 -7.70 3.82
CA LEU A 218 16.02 -8.61 3.83
C LEU A 218 17.35 -7.86 3.61
N LEU A 219 17.40 -6.55 3.88
CA LEU A 219 18.58 -5.68 3.75
C LEU A 219 19.14 -5.57 2.32
N ARG A 220 18.37 -5.95 1.30
CA ARG A 220 18.68 -5.62 -0.09
C ARG A 220 18.05 -4.28 -0.42
N PHE A 221 18.86 -3.24 -0.60
CA PHE A 221 18.41 -1.86 -0.87
C PHE A 221 17.77 -1.63 -2.25
N ARG A 222 17.24 -2.68 -2.89
CA ARG A 222 16.56 -2.63 -4.19
C ARG A 222 15.24 -3.39 -4.12
N ARG A 223 14.19 -2.81 -4.69
CA ARG A 223 12.90 -3.48 -4.91
C ARG A 223 13.04 -4.58 -5.96
N PHE A 224 12.23 -5.62 -5.88
CA PHE A 224 12.29 -6.75 -6.81
C PHE A 224 12.24 -6.33 -8.28
N HIS A 225 11.28 -5.48 -8.67
CA HIS A 225 11.14 -5.06 -10.08
C HIS A 225 12.31 -4.21 -10.59
N LYS A 226 13.19 -3.72 -9.71
CA LYS A 226 14.38 -2.94 -10.06
C LYS A 226 15.68 -3.75 -10.01
N MET A 227 15.60 -5.04 -9.68
CA MET A 227 16.74 -5.94 -9.66
C MET A 227 17.13 -6.36 -11.08
N THR A 228 18.40 -6.70 -11.27
CA THR A 228 18.85 -7.33 -12.51
C THR A 228 18.17 -8.70 -12.69
N GLN A 229 18.20 -9.25 -13.91
CA GLN A 229 17.59 -10.54 -14.17
C GLN A 229 18.20 -11.65 -13.29
N GLU A 230 19.52 -11.69 -13.17
CA GLU A 230 20.24 -12.66 -12.32
C GLU A 230 19.86 -12.52 -10.84
N GLU A 231 19.79 -11.28 -10.33
CA GLU A 231 19.35 -11.00 -8.96
C GLU A 231 17.91 -11.47 -8.71
N ARG A 232 17.01 -11.27 -9.68
CA ARG A 232 15.61 -11.72 -9.62
C ARG A 232 15.50 -13.24 -9.60
N VAL A 233 16.28 -13.94 -10.42
CA VAL A 233 16.32 -15.42 -10.46
C VAL A 233 16.78 -15.97 -9.11
N ALA A 234 17.94 -15.53 -8.62
CA ALA A 234 18.47 -15.97 -7.34
C ALA A 234 17.52 -15.66 -6.17
N TYR A 235 16.79 -14.55 -6.25
CA TYR A 235 15.77 -14.21 -5.27
C TYR A 235 14.58 -15.17 -5.30
N PHE A 236 14.02 -15.46 -6.48
CA PHE A 236 12.93 -16.42 -6.64
C PHE A 236 13.30 -17.82 -6.16
N GLU A 237 14.50 -18.30 -6.52
CA GLU A 237 15.03 -19.58 -6.03
C GLU A 237 15.16 -19.61 -4.50
N GLY A 238 15.59 -18.49 -3.90
CA GLY A 238 15.66 -18.34 -2.45
C GLY A 238 14.28 -18.43 -1.79
N LEU A 239 13.25 -17.82 -2.39
CA LEU A 239 11.88 -17.91 -1.88
C LEU A 239 11.32 -19.33 -1.96
N GLU A 240 11.61 -20.06 -3.03
CA GLU A 240 11.17 -21.45 -3.21
C GLU A 240 11.82 -22.41 -2.22
N ARG A 241 13.08 -22.17 -1.88
CA ARG A 241 13.83 -22.93 -0.88
C ARG A 241 13.55 -22.49 0.55
N SER A 242 12.76 -21.44 0.76
CA SER A 242 12.47 -20.91 2.09
C SER A 242 11.72 -21.93 2.95
N ARG A 243 12.07 -21.98 4.25
CA ARG A 243 11.35 -22.77 5.25
C ARG A 243 10.01 -22.15 5.65
N ILE A 244 9.78 -20.88 5.28
CA ILE A 244 8.58 -20.13 5.61
C ILE A 244 7.52 -20.44 4.55
N SER A 245 6.57 -21.33 4.88
CA SER A 245 5.56 -21.82 3.92
C SER A 245 4.80 -20.71 3.17
N PRO A 246 4.37 -19.61 3.81
CA PRO A 246 3.74 -18.49 3.10
C PRO A 246 4.60 -17.89 1.98
N LEU A 247 5.92 -17.77 2.18
CA LEU A 247 6.81 -17.19 1.17
C LEU A 247 6.94 -18.10 -0.06
N ARG A 248 7.04 -19.41 0.17
CA ARG A 248 7.09 -20.41 -0.89
C ARG A 248 5.76 -20.46 -1.66
N LEU A 249 4.63 -20.44 -0.96
CA LEU A 249 3.31 -20.40 -1.60
C LEU A 249 3.10 -19.15 -2.44
N MET A 250 3.58 -17.99 -1.95
CA MET A 250 3.57 -16.75 -2.73
C MET A 250 4.40 -16.89 -4.02
N ALA A 251 5.63 -17.40 -3.94
CA ALA A 251 6.47 -17.59 -5.11
C ALA A 251 5.80 -18.51 -6.16
N ILE A 252 5.21 -19.61 -5.70
CA ILE A 252 4.45 -20.54 -6.56
C ILE A 252 3.23 -19.84 -7.18
N ALA A 253 2.45 -19.11 -6.39
CA ALA A 253 1.26 -18.41 -6.88
C ALA A 253 1.61 -17.36 -7.94
N VAL A 254 2.68 -16.59 -7.74
CA VAL A 254 3.16 -15.62 -8.75
C VAL A 254 3.62 -16.33 -10.03
N LYS A 255 4.34 -17.46 -9.91
CA LYS A 255 4.69 -18.29 -11.07
C LYS A 255 3.45 -18.76 -11.84
N LEU A 256 2.42 -19.22 -11.13
CA LEU A 256 1.16 -19.64 -11.75
C LEU A 256 0.49 -18.50 -12.52
N TYR A 257 0.47 -17.28 -11.96
CA TYR A 257 -0.09 -16.11 -12.65
C TYR A 257 0.67 -15.75 -13.93
N VAL A 258 1.98 -15.92 -13.94
CA VAL A 258 2.83 -15.66 -15.11
C VAL A 258 2.69 -16.75 -16.17
N VAL A 259 2.61 -18.01 -15.75
CA VAL A 259 2.67 -19.17 -16.64
C VAL A 259 1.31 -19.51 -17.23
N MET A 260 0.21 -19.35 -16.48
CA MET A 260 -1.13 -19.72 -16.95
C MET A 260 -1.51 -19.08 -18.31
N PRO A 261 -1.25 -17.79 -18.58
CA PRO A 261 -1.57 -17.19 -19.88
C PRO A 261 -0.82 -17.80 -21.07
N PHE A 262 0.31 -18.49 -20.87
CA PHE A 262 1.02 -19.19 -21.93
C PHE A 262 0.33 -20.49 -22.36
N PHE A 263 -0.43 -21.10 -21.45
CA PHE A 263 -1.17 -22.32 -21.73
C PHE A 263 -2.62 -22.06 -22.18
N ASN A 264 -3.08 -20.81 -22.09
CA ASN A 264 -4.43 -20.42 -22.48
C ASN A 264 -4.55 -20.01 -23.96
N ILE A 265 -3.57 -20.39 -24.80
CA ILE A 265 -3.59 -20.13 -26.24
C ILE A 265 -4.69 -21.00 -26.85
N SER A 266 -5.76 -20.38 -27.35
CA SER A 266 -6.73 -21.08 -28.19
C SER A 266 -6.03 -21.59 -29.46
N GLU A 267 -6.24 -22.87 -29.82
CA GLU A 267 -5.64 -23.57 -30.98
C GLU A 267 -5.53 -22.75 -32.29
N PRO A 268 -6.46 -21.84 -32.65
CA PRO A 268 -6.32 -21.03 -33.87
C PRO A 268 -5.16 -20.02 -33.86
N GLN A 269 -4.73 -19.55 -32.68
CA GLN A 269 -3.61 -18.60 -32.57
C GLN A 269 -2.25 -19.30 -32.57
N ALA A 270 -2.19 -20.55 -32.09
CA ALA A 270 -1.00 -21.39 -32.16
C ALA A 270 -0.62 -21.68 -33.62
N THR A 271 -1.61 -21.96 -34.48
CA THR A 271 -1.40 -22.22 -35.91
C THR A 271 -0.94 -20.98 -36.69
N MET A 272 -1.36 -19.77 -36.29
CA MET A 272 -0.88 -18.52 -36.91
C MET A 272 0.54 -18.17 -36.46
N ALA A 273 0.91 -18.42 -35.20
CA ALA A 273 2.28 -18.23 -34.71
C ALA A 273 3.25 -19.23 -35.32
N GLU A 274 2.87 -20.52 -35.46
CA GLU A 274 3.65 -21.53 -36.18
C GLU A 274 3.83 -21.18 -37.66
N ASN A 275 2.78 -20.72 -38.35
CA ASN A 275 2.88 -20.35 -39.77
C ASN A 275 3.76 -19.11 -40.00
N ASN A 276 3.74 -18.13 -39.10
CA ASN A 276 4.63 -16.97 -39.18
C ASN A 276 6.09 -17.30 -38.82
N ALA A 277 6.32 -18.27 -37.94
CA ALA A 277 7.66 -18.75 -37.61
C ALA A 277 8.25 -19.67 -38.69
N ALA A 278 7.40 -20.42 -39.41
CA ALA A 278 7.79 -21.31 -40.50
C ALA A 278 8.01 -20.58 -41.84
N HIS A 279 7.38 -19.42 -42.03
CA HIS A 279 7.58 -18.54 -43.19
C HIS A 279 7.90 -17.11 -42.75
N PRO A 280 9.15 -16.83 -42.29
CA PRO A 280 9.63 -15.46 -42.25
C PRO A 280 9.63 -14.98 -43.71
N CYS A 281 8.68 -14.12 -44.06
CA CYS A 281 8.47 -13.65 -45.43
C CYS A 281 9.79 -13.34 -46.14
N ASP A 282 10.00 -14.02 -47.27
CA ASP A 282 10.64 -13.44 -48.44
C ASP A 282 9.95 -12.10 -48.74
N MET A 283 10.55 -10.99 -48.29
CA MET A 283 10.47 -9.65 -48.88
C MET A 283 11.76 -8.90 -48.61
#